data_AF-A0AAE4DMM8-F1
#
_entry.id   AF-A0AAE4DMM8-F1
#
_cell.length_a   1.000
_cell.length_b   1.000
_cell.length_c   1.000
_cell.angle_alpha   90.00
_cell.angle_beta   90.00
_cell.angle_gamma   90.00
#
_symmetry.space_group_name_H-M   'P 1'
#
loop_
_entity.id
_entity.type
_entity.pdbx_description
1 polymer ?
#
loop_
_entity_poly.entity_id
_entity_poly.type
_entity_poly.pdbx_seq_one_letter_code
_entity_poly.pdbx_strand_id
1 'polypeptide(L)'
;MNSVSFSLAAQHLIYSTKVTLFALVDGLQYERYFGEGLSVQQPAAMPLFDTWPDSRIAFAGPWVMEMNSVMDFREKLCALEAALPSVSWMTSSSSLTELAAHFRKNMNIGFPDGRTALLRFQDPRVQKRLATMLNDLQHQELIGLMQEWLTIVDGKVWSFKQREFIC
;
A
#
# COMPACT_ATOMS: atom_id res chain seq x y z
N MET A 1 18.75 -3.98 5.89
CA MET A 1 17.97 -5.22 6.06
C MET A 1 17.37 -5.58 4.70
N ASN A 2 17.40 -6.85 4.29
CA ASN A 2 16.77 -7.26 3.04
C ASN A 2 15.30 -7.59 3.31
N SER A 3 14.37 -6.80 2.77
CA SER A 3 12.94 -7.10 2.78
C SER A 3 12.65 -8.19 1.74
N VAL A 4 12.14 -9.34 2.19
CA VAL A 4 11.80 -10.47 1.31
C VAL A 4 10.61 -10.13 0.41
N SER A 5 9.58 -9.49 0.97
CA SER A 5 8.39 -9.03 0.24
C SER A 5 8.76 -8.01 -0.84
N PHE A 6 9.67 -7.06 -0.55
CA PHE A 6 10.21 -6.13 -1.55
C PHE A 6 10.95 -6.89 -2.67
N SER A 7 11.85 -7.81 -2.30
CA SER A 7 12.62 -8.57 -3.28
C SER A 7 11.74 -9.38 -4.21
N LEU A 8 10.71 -10.05 -3.68
CA LEU A 8 9.73 -10.78 -4.49
C LEU A 8 8.93 -9.84 -5.40
N ALA A 9 8.44 -8.72 -4.89
CA ALA A 9 7.73 -7.74 -5.71
C ALA A 9 8.62 -7.18 -6.84
N ALA A 10 9.89 -6.90 -6.55
CA ALA A 10 10.86 -6.42 -7.54
C ALA A 10 11.18 -7.47 -8.61
N GLN A 11 11.12 -8.76 -8.32
CA GLN A 11 11.36 -9.82 -9.32
C GLN A 11 10.32 -9.78 -10.45
N HIS A 12 9.09 -9.31 -10.20
CA HIS A 12 8.08 -9.16 -11.25
C HIS A 12 8.49 -8.12 -12.33
N LEU A 13 9.40 -7.19 -12.00
CA LEU A 13 9.92 -6.23 -12.97
C LEU A 13 10.88 -6.86 -13.99
N ILE A 14 11.50 -8.00 -13.67
CA ILE A 14 12.43 -8.69 -14.58
C ILE A 14 11.72 -9.16 -15.85
N TYR A 15 10.42 -9.46 -15.75
CA TYR A 15 9.65 -10.05 -16.83
C TYR A 15 8.84 -9.03 -17.65
N SER A 16 8.84 -7.74 -17.29
CA SER A 16 8.06 -6.73 -18.01
C SER A 16 8.55 -5.30 -17.77
N THR A 17 8.73 -4.54 -18.85
CA THR A 17 9.00 -3.10 -18.81
C THR A 17 7.74 -2.25 -18.67
N LYS A 18 6.56 -2.87 -18.69
CA LYS A 18 5.26 -2.18 -18.58
C LYS A 18 4.71 -2.15 -17.15
N VAL A 19 5.52 -2.57 -16.18
CA VAL A 19 5.12 -2.74 -14.79
C VAL A 19 6.01 -1.88 -13.93
N THR A 20 5.39 -1.23 -12.95
CA THR A 20 6.04 -0.38 -11.98
C THR A 20 5.84 -0.94 -10.58
N LEU A 21 6.87 -0.84 -9.75
CA LEU A 21 6.80 -1.19 -8.33
C LEU A 21 6.34 0.03 -7.53
N PHE A 22 5.34 -0.18 -6.70
CA PHE A 22 4.80 0.81 -5.78
C PHE A 22 4.92 0.34 -4.34
N ALA A 23 5.07 1.27 -3.41
CA ALA A 23 4.89 1.04 -1.99
C ALA A 23 3.59 1.71 -1.52
N LEU A 24 2.81 0.99 -0.72
CA LEU A 24 1.75 1.58 0.10
C LEU A 24 2.27 1.68 1.53
N VAL A 25 2.25 2.89 2.08
CA VAL A 25 2.88 3.22 3.37
C VAL A 25 1.83 3.83 4.31
N ASP A 26 1.80 3.35 5.55
CA ASP A 26 1.07 4.02 6.64
C ASP A 26 1.88 5.25 7.11
N GLY A 27 1.43 6.44 6.72
CA GLY A 27 2.13 7.70 7.01
C GLY A 27 2.21 8.03 8.50
N LEU A 28 1.25 7.60 9.30
CA LEU A 28 1.30 7.78 10.76
C LEU A 28 2.40 6.92 11.38
N GLN A 29 2.55 5.67 10.91
CA GLN A 29 3.63 4.79 11.39
C GLN A 29 4.99 5.29 10.91
N TYR A 30 5.07 5.80 9.68
CA TYR A 30 6.28 6.45 9.17
C TYR A 30 6.69 7.62 10.07
N GLU A 31 5.77 8.53 10.37
CA GLU A 31 6.03 9.71 11.22
C GLU A 31 6.48 9.32 12.63
N ARG A 32 5.80 8.35 13.25
CA ARG A 32 6.18 7.87 14.58
C ARG A 32 7.55 7.22 14.64
N TYR A 33 7.94 6.51 13.58
CA TYR A 33 9.20 5.78 13.54
C TYR A 33 10.39 6.69 13.22
N PHE A 34 10.23 7.65 12.31
CA PHE A 34 11.31 8.53 11.86
C PHE A 34 11.32 9.93 12.49
N GLY A 35 10.24 10.32 13.16
CA GLY A 35 10.08 11.67 13.73
C GLY A 35 9.78 12.76 12.69
N GLU A 36 9.56 12.37 11.42
CA GLU A 36 9.23 13.27 10.32
C GLU A 36 8.09 12.68 9.47
N GLY A 37 7.11 13.51 9.10
CA GLY A 37 6.01 13.10 8.25
C GLY A 37 6.38 13.06 6.76
N LEU A 38 5.67 12.24 5.99
CA LEU A 38 5.77 12.25 4.53
C LEU A 38 5.22 13.57 3.97
N SER A 39 5.83 14.07 2.89
CA SER A 39 5.50 15.36 2.28
C SER A 39 5.30 15.27 0.76
N VAL A 40 4.43 16.14 0.24
CA VAL A 40 4.00 16.15 -1.18
C VAL A 40 5.09 16.74 -2.10
N GLN A 41 6.25 17.10 -1.56
CA GLN A 41 7.37 17.63 -2.36
C GLN A 41 7.96 16.60 -3.33
N GLN A 42 7.56 15.33 -3.21
CA GLN A 42 8.03 14.25 -4.06
C GLN A 42 7.01 13.94 -5.17
N PRO A 43 7.34 14.17 -6.46
CA PRO A 43 6.41 13.93 -7.57
C PRO A 43 6.01 12.45 -7.72
N ALA A 44 6.79 11.55 -7.15
CA ALA A 44 6.57 10.11 -7.17
C ALA A 44 5.91 9.57 -5.88
N ALA A 45 5.34 10.44 -5.04
CA ALA A 45 4.60 10.04 -3.85
C ALA A 45 3.28 10.81 -3.76
N MET A 46 2.16 10.10 -3.56
CA MET A 46 0.84 10.70 -3.42
C MET A 46 0.17 10.30 -2.11
N PRO A 47 -0.28 11.25 -1.28
CA PRO A 47 -1.14 10.94 -0.15
C PRO A 47 -2.51 10.51 -0.66
N LEU A 48 -3.14 9.56 0.02
CA LEU A 48 -4.52 9.19 -0.30
C LEU A 48 -5.55 10.12 0.34
N PHE A 49 -5.17 10.86 1.38
CA PHE A 49 -5.96 11.95 1.94
C PHE A 49 -5.52 13.29 1.32
N ASP A 50 -6.01 13.62 0.12
CA ASP A 50 -5.69 14.90 -0.52
C ASP A 50 -6.90 15.84 -0.68
N THR A 51 -8.11 15.34 -0.42
CA THR A 51 -9.33 16.12 -0.43
C THR A 51 -9.63 16.68 0.96
N TRP A 52 -10.13 17.91 1.01
CA TRP A 52 -10.63 18.49 2.26
C TRP A 52 -11.84 17.67 2.77
N PRO A 53 -11.99 17.44 4.09
CA PRO A 53 -11.18 17.95 5.21
C PRO A 53 -9.95 17.11 5.56
N ASP A 54 -9.81 15.92 4.97
CA ASP A 54 -8.78 14.93 5.31
C ASP A 54 -7.37 15.36 4.89
N SER A 55 -7.26 16.25 3.91
CA SER A 55 -5.97 16.83 3.47
C SER A 55 -5.16 17.49 4.60
N ARG A 56 -5.81 17.91 5.70
CA ARG A 56 -5.13 18.43 6.90
C ARG A 56 -4.29 17.38 7.64
N ILE A 57 -4.61 16.11 7.47
CA ILE A 57 -3.93 14.97 8.10
C ILE A 57 -3.23 14.08 7.05
N ALA A 58 -3.00 14.61 5.85
CA ALA A 58 -2.42 13.87 4.72
C ALA A 58 -1.09 13.19 5.07
N PHE A 59 -0.23 13.86 5.83
CA PHE A 59 1.06 13.33 6.27
C PHE A 59 0.94 12.04 7.09
N ALA A 60 -0.16 11.90 7.86
CA ALA A 60 -0.45 10.73 8.70
C ALA A 60 -1.35 9.71 8.00
N GLY A 61 -1.90 10.04 6.83
CA GLY A 61 -2.72 9.14 6.03
C GLY A 61 -1.89 8.07 5.31
N PRO A 62 -2.54 7.22 4.50
CA PRO A 62 -1.83 6.30 3.63
C PRO A 62 -1.18 7.05 2.46
N TRP A 63 0.00 6.59 2.04
CA TRP A 63 0.73 7.11 0.88
C TRP A 63 1.01 6.01 -0.12
N VAL A 64 0.93 6.34 -1.41
CA VAL A 64 1.40 5.49 -2.50
C VAL A 64 2.65 6.12 -3.08
N MET A 65 3.72 5.34 -3.22
CA MET A 65 5.01 5.78 -3.73
C MET A 65 5.43 4.94 -4.91
N GLU A 66 5.85 5.58 -6.00
CA GLU A 66 6.41 4.94 -7.18
C GLU A 66 7.91 4.67 -6.98
N MET A 67 8.28 3.43 -6.67
CA MET A 67 9.62 3.10 -6.18
C MET A 67 10.73 3.39 -7.18
N ASN A 68 10.46 3.28 -8.48
CA ASN A 68 11.44 3.57 -9.53
C ASN A 68 12.00 5.01 -9.46
N SER A 69 11.19 5.93 -8.95
CA SER A 69 11.50 7.35 -8.86
C SER A 69 11.94 7.79 -7.44
N VAL A 70 11.78 6.93 -6.43
CA VAL A 70 12.15 7.21 -5.02
C VAL A 70 13.00 6.08 -4.42
N MET A 71 13.96 5.55 -5.17
CA MET A 71 14.80 4.44 -4.70
C MET A 71 15.58 4.75 -3.42
N ASP A 72 15.88 6.03 -3.16
CA ASP A 72 16.51 6.48 -1.90
C ASP A 72 15.64 6.21 -0.67
N PHE A 73 14.32 6.05 -0.82
CA PHE A 73 13.41 5.68 0.27
C PHE A 73 13.43 4.18 0.58
N ARG A 74 13.98 3.34 -0.31
CA ARG A 74 13.93 1.86 -0.17
C ARG A 74 14.41 1.40 1.20
N GLU A 75 15.58 1.84 1.64
CA GLU A 75 16.16 1.39 2.91
C GLU A 75 15.31 1.82 4.10
N LYS A 76 14.80 3.06 4.10
CA LYS A 76 13.87 3.57 5.12
C LYS A 76 12.59 2.72 5.14
N LEU A 77 11.97 2.47 3.99
CA LEU A 77 10.73 1.69 3.91
C LEU A 77 10.93 0.23 4.31
N CYS A 78 12.06 -0.40 3.97
CA CYS A 78 12.39 -1.75 4.43
C CYS A 78 12.62 -1.81 5.95
N ALA A 79 13.28 -0.79 6.52
CA ALA A 79 13.45 -0.69 7.97
C ALA A 79 12.10 -0.49 8.68
N LEU A 80 11.22 0.33 8.09
CA LEU A 80 9.87 0.57 8.60
C LEU A 80 9.02 -0.70 8.55
N GLU A 81 9.02 -1.45 7.44
CA GLU A 81 8.32 -2.74 7.33
C GLU A 81 8.79 -3.75 8.38
N ALA A 82 10.09 -3.81 8.64
CA ALA A 82 10.67 -4.72 9.63
C ALA A 82 10.27 -4.36 11.07
N ALA A 83 10.07 -3.07 11.34
CA ALA A 83 9.72 -2.58 12.67
C ALA A 83 8.20 -2.58 12.93
N LEU A 84 7.39 -2.27 11.91
CA LEU A 84 5.97 -1.96 12.05
C LEU A 84 5.14 -2.53 10.88
N PRO A 85 3.87 -2.93 11.14
CA PRO A 85 2.93 -3.33 10.10
C PRO A 85 2.43 -2.09 9.34
N SER A 86 3.26 -1.57 8.44
CA SER A 86 3.05 -0.24 7.83
C SER A 86 3.46 -0.12 6.37
N VAL A 87 4.00 -1.18 5.76
CA VAL A 87 4.42 -1.16 4.36
C VAL A 87 3.89 -2.39 3.64
N SER A 88 3.44 -2.19 2.41
CA SER A 88 3.18 -3.26 1.46
C SER A 88 3.65 -2.85 0.07
N TRP A 89 4.02 -3.84 -0.74
CA TRP A 89 4.62 -3.67 -2.05
C TRP A 89 3.64 -4.14 -3.11
N MET A 90 3.50 -3.38 -4.18
CA MET A 90 2.55 -3.66 -5.25
C MET A 90 3.21 -3.50 -6.58
N THR A 91 2.81 -4.31 -7.55
CA THR A 91 3.20 -4.11 -8.93
C THR A 91 1.98 -3.79 -9.76
N SER A 92 2.05 -2.78 -10.62
CA SER A 92 0.94 -2.36 -11.46
C SER A 92 1.44 -1.78 -12.78
N SER A 93 0.63 -1.88 -13.83
CA SER A 93 0.84 -1.17 -15.10
C SER A 93 0.14 0.20 -15.13
N SER A 94 -0.63 0.54 -14.08
CA SER A 94 -1.28 1.83 -13.93
C SER A 94 -0.28 2.91 -13.49
N SER A 95 -0.58 4.15 -13.84
CA SER A 95 0.14 5.31 -13.31
C SER A 95 -0.11 5.50 -11.81
N LEU A 96 0.78 6.26 -11.15
CA LEU A 96 0.63 6.61 -9.74
C LEU A 96 -0.72 7.28 -9.44
N THR A 97 -1.17 8.19 -10.31
CA THR A 97 -2.44 8.90 -10.16
C THR A 97 -3.64 7.96 -10.27
N GLU A 98 -3.64 7.04 -11.23
CA GLU A 98 -4.71 6.03 -11.38
C GLU A 98 -4.78 5.11 -10.17
N LEU A 99 -3.62 4.66 -9.68
CA LEU A 99 -3.55 3.79 -8.51
C LEU A 99 -4.02 4.51 -7.23
N ALA A 100 -3.63 5.78 -7.04
CA ALA A 100 -4.11 6.59 -5.93
C ALA A 100 -5.63 6.81 -5.99
N ALA A 101 -6.19 7.14 -7.17
CA ALA A 101 -7.62 7.31 -7.36
C ALA A 101 -8.39 6.01 -7.06
N HIS A 102 -7.88 4.87 -7.53
CA HIS A 102 -8.44 3.54 -7.25
C HIS A 102 -8.50 3.25 -5.76
N PHE A 103 -7.41 3.50 -5.03
CA PHE A 103 -7.40 3.29 -3.59
C PHE A 103 -8.36 4.20 -2.83
N ARG A 104 -8.47 5.48 -3.23
CA ARG A 104 -9.43 6.40 -2.60
C ARG A 104 -10.87 5.96 -2.76
N LYS A 105 -11.22 5.44 -3.94
CA LYS A 105 -12.56 4.87 -4.20
C LYS A 105 -12.86 3.71 -3.26
N ASN A 106 -11.86 2.89 -2.94
CA ASN A 106 -12.00 1.69 -2.12
C ASN A 106 -11.77 1.92 -0.61
N MET A 107 -11.39 3.13 -0.19
CA MET A 107 -11.06 3.41 1.21
C MET A 107 -12.28 3.71 2.08
N ASN A 108 -13.34 4.28 1.50
CA ASN A 108 -14.56 4.60 2.24
C ASN A 108 -15.60 3.49 2.06
N ILE A 109 -15.91 2.79 3.15
CA ILE A 109 -16.93 1.74 3.16
C ILE A 109 -18.21 2.28 3.78
N GLY A 110 -19.31 2.24 3.03
CA GLY A 110 -20.65 2.54 3.52
C GLY A 110 -21.30 1.32 4.18
N PHE A 111 -21.99 1.55 5.29
CA PHE A 111 -22.81 0.56 5.98
C PHE A 111 -24.29 0.75 5.66
N PRO A 112 -25.14 -0.29 5.81
CA PRO A 112 -26.58 -0.19 5.57
C PRO A 112 -27.31 0.88 6.40
N ASP A 113 -26.74 1.28 7.54
CA ASP A 113 -27.26 2.31 8.42
C ASP A 113 -26.83 3.74 8.03
N GLY A 114 -26.13 3.90 6.90
CA GLY A 114 -25.67 5.19 6.38
C GLY A 114 -24.35 5.68 7.00
N ARG A 115 -23.73 4.93 7.91
CA ARG A 115 -22.38 5.26 8.42
C ARG A 115 -21.32 4.94 7.36
N THR A 116 -20.21 5.66 7.42
CA THR A 116 -19.01 5.40 6.64
C THR A 116 -17.86 5.04 7.57
N ALA A 117 -17.09 4.01 7.25
CA ALA A 117 -15.80 3.73 7.87
C ALA A 117 -14.66 3.81 6.86
N LEU A 118 -13.48 4.12 7.40
CA LEU A 118 -12.25 4.10 6.65
C LEU A 118 -11.61 2.71 6.70
N LEU A 119 -11.42 2.11 5.53
CA LEU A 119 -10.71 0.84 5.39
C LEU A 119 -9.20 1.09 5.45
N ARG A 120 -8.57 0.56 6.50
CA ARG A 120 -7.13 0.68 6.72
C ARG A 120 -6.32 -0.39 6.00
N PHE A 121 -6.50 -0.52 4.67
CA PHE A 121 -5.78 -1.53 3.88
C PHE A 121 -4.26 -1.31 3.82
N GLN A 122 -3.75 -0.16 4.27
CA GLN A 122 -2.30 0.06 4.46
C GLN A 122 -1.70 -0.73 5.63
N ASP A 123 -2.52 -1.22 6.57
CA ASP A 123 -2.07 -2.10 7.65
C ASP A 123 -2.07 -3.56 7.14
N PRO A 124 -0.90 -4.23 7.03
CA PRO A 124 -0.79 -5.62 6.59
C PRO A 124 -1.69 -6.60 7.32
N ARG A 125 -1.97 -6.37 8.62
CA ARG A 125 -2.82 -7.24 9.43
C ARG A 125 -4.28 -7.12 9.02
N VAL A 126 -4.68 -5.92 8.60
CA VAL A 126 -6.02 -5.66 8.04
C VAL A 126 -6.15 -6.36 6.69
N GLN A 127 -5.13 -6.34 5.82
CA GLN A 127 -5.17 -7.04 4.54
C GLN A 127 -5.46 -8.54 4.72
N LYS A 128 -4.75 -9.24 5.61
CA LYS A 128 -5.00 -10.67 5.88
C LYS A 128 -6.43 -10.94 6.34
N ARG A 129 -6.96 -10.12 7.27
CA ARG A 129 -8.34 -10.26 7.76
C ARG A 129 -9.37 -9.91 6.69
N LEU A 130 -9.08 -8.91 5.87
CA LEU A 130 -9.96 -8.46 4.81
C LEU A 130 -10.09 -9.52 3.70
N ALA A 131 -9.00 -10.21 3.37
CA ALA A 131 -8.98 -11.29 2.37
C ALA A 131 -9.97 -12.42 2.70
N THR A 132 -10.24 -12.69 3.98
CA THR A 132 -11.20 -13.71 4.41
C THR A 132 -12.65 -13.21 4.46
N MET A 133 -12.86 -11.89 4.36
CA MET A 133 -14.18 -11.25 4.48
C MET A 133 -14.76 -10.84 3.13
N LEU A 134 -13.91 -10.44 2.19
CA LEU A 134 -14.35 -10.02 0.86
C LEU A 134 -14.79 -11.24 0.05
N ASN A 135 -15.95 -11.14 -0.60
CA ASN A 135 -16.27 -12.05 -1.68
C ASN A 135 -15.36 -11.79 -2.90
N ASP A 136 -15.43 -12.66 -3.90
CA ASP A 136 -14.53 -12.57 -5.05
C ASP A 136 -14.71 -11.28 -5.85
N LEU A 137 -15.96 -10.80 -6.01
CA LEU A 137 -16.21 -9.54 -6.71
C LEU A 137 -15.60 -8.35 -5.97
N GLN A 138 -15.84 -8.24 -4.67
CA GLN A 138 -15.30 -7.14 -3.84
C GLN A 138 -13.77 -7.15 -3.78
N HIS A 139 -13.17 -8.34 -3.76
CA HIS A 139 -11.73 -8.46 -3.79
C HIS A 139 -11.17 -8.07 -5.15
N GLN A 140 -11.76 -8.52 -6.25
CA GLN A 140 -11.37 -8.06 -7.59
C GLN A 140 -11.53 -6.54 -7.75
N GLU A 141 -12.57 -5.95 -7.19
CA GLU A 141 -12.73 -4.48 -7.15
C GLU A 141 -11.59 -3.79 -6.41
N LEU A 142 -11.09 -4.38 -5.31
CA LEU A 142 -9.98 -3.82 -4.56
C LEU A 142 -8.63 -4.04 -5.24
N ILE A 143 -8.39 -5.22 -5.83
CA ILE A 143 -7.08 -5.60 -6.39
C ILE A 143 -6.95 -5.38 -7.90
N GLY A 144 -7.98 -4.89 -8.58
CA GLY A 144 -8.09 -4.91 -10.05
C GLY A 144 -6.97 -4.19 -10.82
N LEU A 145 -6.30 -3.22 -10.21
CA LEU A 145 -5.15 -2.53 -10.82
C LEU A 145 -3.80 -3.17 -10.48
N MET A 146 -3.75 -4.15 -9.59
CA MET A 146 -2.51 -4.73 -9.09
C MET A 146 -2.22 -6.05 -9.79
N GLN A 147 -1.01 -6.20 -10.31
CA GLN A 147 -0.48 -7.48 -10.77
C GLN A 147 -0.04 -8.36 -9.61
N GLU A 148 0.52 -7.76 -8.56
CA GLU A 148 0.78 -8.39 -7.26
C GLU A 148 0.63 -7.36 -6.14
N TRP A 149 0.36 -7.87 -4.93
CA TRP A 149 0.31 -7.08 -3.70
C TRP A 149 0.81 -7.91 -2.53
N LEU A 150 2.05 -7.65 -2.12
CA LEU A 150 2.80 -8.41 -1.14
C LEU A 150 3.05 -7.62 0.13
N THR A 151 3.00 -8.30 1.27
CA THR A 151 3.31 -7.70 2.58
C THR A 151 3.87 -8.75 3.54
N ILE A 152 4.40 -8.31 4.68
CA ILE A 152 4.83 -9.21 5.76
C ILE A 152 3.73 -9.29 6.83
N VAL A 153 3.29 -10.51 7.12
CA VAL A 153 2.39 -10.81 8.24
C VAL A 153 2.98 -11.98 9.02
N ASP A 154 3.12 -11.82 10.34
CA ASP A 154 3.68 -12.86 11.22
C ASP A 154 5.07 -13.36 10.77
N GLY A 155 5.88 -12.47 10.19
CA GLY A 155 7.24 -12.77 9.68
C GLY A 155 7.26 -13.54 8.34
N LYS A 156 6.11 -13.77 7.70
CA LYS A 156 5.99 -14.45 6.41
C LYS A 156 5.44 -13.53 5.34
N VAL A 157 5.77 -13.80 4.08
CA VAL A 157 5.21 -13.03 2.96
C VAL A 157 3.78 -13.49 2.72
N TRP A 158 2.87 -12.53 2.65
CA TRP A 158 1.47 -12.71 2.32
C TRP A 158 1.18 -12.02 0.99
N SER A 159 0.56 -12.73 0.04
CA SER A 159 -0.03 -12.09 -1.14
C SER A 159 -1.50 -11.81 -0.88
N PHE A 160 -1.84 -10.52 -0.82
CA PHE A 160 -3.23 -10.10 -0.72
C PHE A 160 -3.99 -10.41 -2.01
N LYS A 161 -3.30 -10.45 -3.15
CA LYS A 161 -3.90 -10.81 -4.44
C LYS A 161 -4.24 -12.29 -4.53
N GLN A 162 -3.35 -13.18 -4.08
CA GLN A 162 -3.59 -14.63 -4.12
C GLN A 162 -4.36 -15.12 -2.88
N ARG A 163 -4.47 -14.28 -1.84
CA ARG A 163 -5.08 -14.59 -0.53
C ARG A 163 -4.40 -15.76 0.17
N GLU A 164 -3.08 -15.84 0.06
CA GLU A 164 -2.27 -16.90 0.66
C GLU A 164 -0.89 -16.42 1.10
N PHE A 165 -0.24 -17.20 1.96
CA PHE A 165 1.17 -17.01 2.28
C PHE A 165 2.02 -17.54 1.13
N ILE A 166 2.99 -16.74 0.70
CA ILE A 166 4.00 -17.14 -0.29
C ILE A 166 5.29 -17.41 0.47
N CYS A 167 5.81 -18.63 0.31
CA CYS A 167 7.13 -19.17 0.66
C CYS A 167 6.97 -20.67 0.98
#